data_AF-A0A0F9E3E5-F1
#
_entry.id   AF-A0A0F9E3E5-F1
#
_cell.length_a   1.000
_cell.length_b   1.000
_cell.length_c   1.000
_cell.angle_alpha   90.00
_cell.angle_beta   90.00
_cell.angle_gamma   90.00
#
_symmetry.space_group_name_H-M   'P 1'
#
loop_
_entity.id
_entity.type
_entity.pdbx_description
1 polymer ?
#
loop_
_entity_poly.entity_id
_entity_poly.type
_entity_poly.pdbx_seq_one_letter_code
_entity_poly.pdbx_strand_id
1 'polypeptide(L)'
;MSLNLFRLHKIKIILFSTLILLVFSTSSITADWTLPDDYVTPAENFKFFYTTDSGSQPLNAVTRMQVVQFGDILERERSKTLEYGYNAPSRQIPAYIFDQGVNAHGGCTYSDYDPYFLGVPDSGRGTPLEIEKQLVVLHEFMHSVQFCYTHSLATGGGAWITEGQARMIQDKYYNVLDTADGTEFASYYGQVSGYLGNPSRSLFDLSYDAALFWQYIAEKYGTINREPDRGVDVIVQFWESLEALGDSRPTIERVFSHMFTELGDTTASLRRVYKDFIVANYAKDIPFAPSKYHYIDETQTPGSYPEVTFDLDQIFLNNSNLGGVESLGVYYPKYFRLTPQGDINFLNIQIDQLSNAPLFIDIIKVRDST
;
A
#
# COMPACT_ATOMS: atom_id res chain seq x y z
N MET A 1 -64.37 -18.43 7.84
CA MET A 1 -64.30 -18.25 6.39
C MET A 1 -62.83 -17.98 6.07
N SER A 2 -62.16 -18.99 5.53
CA SER A 2 -60.73 -18.98 5.24
C SER A 2 -60.41 -18.10 4.05
N LEU A 3 -59.25 -17.45 4.07
CA LEU A 3 -58.40 -17.38 2.89
C LEU A 3 -56.93 -17.21 3.32
N ASN A 4 -56.20 -18.30 3.09
CA ASN A 4 -54.75 -18.40 3.07
C ASN A 4 -54.17 -17.52 1.96
N LEU A 5 -53.00 -16.91 2.17
CA LEU A 5 -52.01 -16.77 1.10
C LEU A 5 -50.57 -16.71 1.65
N PHE A 6 -49.88 -17.83 1.43
CA PHE A 6 -48.44 -18.04 1.20
C PHE A 6 -47.39 -17.56 2.21
N ARG A 7 -46.96 -18.52 3.06
CA ARG A 7 -45.59 -18.59 3.61
C ARG A 7 -44.61 -18.94 2.47
N LEU A 8 -43.80 -17.97 2.05
CA LEU A 8 -42.62 -18.24 1.25
C LEU A 8 -41.54 -18.88 2.14
N HIS A 9 -41.10 -20.06 1.70
CA HIS A 9 -40.04 -20.84 2.33
C HIS A 9 -38.72 -20.07 2.30
N LYS A 10 -37.96 -20.15 3.40
CA LYS A 10 -36.56 -19.74 3.49
C LYS A 10 -35.76 -20.48 2.42
N ILE A 11 -35.50 -19.81 1.29
CA ILE A 11 -34.45 -20.23 0.36
C ILE A 11 -33.15 -19.71 0.99
N LYS A 12 -32.39 -20.60 1.63
CA LYS A 12 -30.98 -20.39 1.89
C LYS A 12 -30.28 -20.37 0.53
N ILE A 13 -30.12 -19.20 -0.06
CA ILE A 13 -29.14 -19.00 -1.12
C ILE A 13 -27.79 -18.98 -0.41
N ILE A 14 -27.12 -20.14 -0.41
CA ILE A 14 -25.68 -20.19 -0.21
C ILE A 14 -25.10 -19.55 -1.47
N LEU A 15 -24.83 -18.25 -1.41
CA LEU A 15 -23.93 -17.60 -2.35
C LEU A 15 -22.55 -18.20 -2.07
N PHE A 16 -22.22 -19.25 -2.82
CA PHE A 16 -20.83 -19.57 -3.11
C PHE A 16 -20.29 -18.34 -3.82
N SER A 17 -19.61 -17.46 -3.06
CA SER A 17 -18.66 -16.53 -3.65
C SER A 17 -17.67 -17.39 -4.41
N THR A 18 -17.87 -17.48 -5.73
CA THR A 18 -16.85 -17.98 -6.62
C THR A 18 -15.72 -16.95 -6.49
N LEU A 19 -14.78 -17.25 -5.59
CA LEU A 19 -13.44 -16.72 -5.66
C LEU A 19 -12.99 -17.05 -7.07
N ILE A 20 -13.11 -16.09 -7.98
CA ILE A 20 -12.30 -16.09 -9.18
C ILE A 20 -10.89 -15.87 -8.64
N LEU A 21 -10.25 -16.96 -8.20
CA LEU A 21 -8.84 -17.10 -8.46
C LEU A 21 -8.77 -16.88 -9.96
N LEU A 22 -8.29 -15.72 -10.37
CA LEU A 22 -7.38 -15.68 -11.51
C LEU A 22 -6.24 -16.62 -11.12
N VAL A 23 -6.47 -17.92 -11.32
CA VAL A 23 -5.43 -18.81 -11.75
C VAL A 23 -5.05 -18.19 -13.09
N PHE A 24 -4.11 -17.25 -13.07
CA PHE A 24 -3.18 -17.20 -14.17
C PHE A 24 -2.81 -18.64 -14.38
N SER A 25 -3.16 -19.19 -15.55
CA SER A 25 -2.42 -20.33 -16.03
C SER A 25 -0.99 -19.82 -16.02
N THR A 26 -0.28 -20.12 -14.94
CA THR A 26 1.14 -20.34 -15.02
C THR A 26 1.20 -21.47 -16.03
N SER A 27 1.34 -21.09 -17.30
CA SER A 27 2.42 -21.66 -18.06
C SER A 27 3.58 -21.56 -17.09
N SER A 28 3.80 -22.62 -16.31
CA SER A 28 5.08 -22.90 -15.73
C SER A 28 5.96 -23.07 -16.96
N ILE A 29 6.39 -21.94 -17.52
CA ILE A 29 7.77 -21.77 -17.88
C ILE A 29 8.45 -22.23 -16.60
N THR A 30 8.85 -23.50 -16.60
CA THR A 30 9.92 -23.95 -15.73
C THR A 30 11.05 -23.03 -16.14
N ALA A 31 11.15 -21.87 -15.49
CA ALA A 31 12.26 -20.98 -15.64
C ALA A 31 13.46 -21.91 -15.46
N ASP A 32 14.26 -22.03 -16.50
CA ASP A 32 15.46 -22.82 -16.41
C ASP A 32 16.37 -22.03 -15.46
N TRP A 33 16.21 -22.26 -14.15
CA TRP A 33 16.91 -21.53 -13.08
C TRP A 33 18.43 -21.67 -13.22
N THR A 34 18.88 -22.57 -14.11
CA THR A 34 20.25 -22.64 -14.59
C THR A 34 20.48 -21.63 -15.71
N LEU A 35 20.52 -20.35 -15.34
CA LEU A 35 21.06 -19.31 -16.21
C LEU A 35 22.60 -19.49 -16.29
N PRO A 36 23.21 -19.34 -17.48
CA PRO A 36 24.58 -19.77 -17.74
C PRO A 36 25.65 -18.87 -17.10
N ASP A 37 25.31 -17.61 -16.84
CA ASP A 37 26.23 -16.61 -16.30
C ASP A 37 25.90 -16.27 -14.84
N ASP A 38 26.94 -15.98 -14.04
CA ASP A 38 26.77 -15.50 -12.67
C ASP A 38 27.67 -14.31 -12.31
N TYR A 39 27.24 -13.59 -11.27
CA TYR A 39 27.97 -12.48 -10.67
C TYR A 39 27.68 -12.41 -9.17
N VAL A 40 28.72 -12.22 -8.36
CA VAL A 40 28.61 -11.99 -6.92
C VAL A 40 29.04 -10.55 -6.64
N THR A 41 28.25 -9.82 -5.85
CA THR A 41 28.59 -8.46 -5.45
C THR A 41 29.86 -8.43 -4.60
N PRO A 42 30.61 -7.31 -4.55
CA PRO A 42 31.84 -7.24 -3.75
C PRO A 42 31.66 -7.50 -2.26
N ALA A 43 30.47 -7.19 -1.71
CA ALA A 43 30.13 -7.46 -0.31
C ALA A 43 29.54 -8.87 -0.10
N GLU A 44 29.44 -9.67 -1.16
CA GLU A 44 28.91 -11.03 -1.19
C GLU A 44 27.45 -11.20 -0.73
N ASN A 45 26.71 -10.11 -0.55
CA ASN A 45 25.31 -10.16 -0.10
C ASN A 45 24.34 -10.63 -1.19
N PHE A 46 24.71 -10.53 -2.48
CA PHE A 46 23.87 -10.95 -3.59
C PHE A 46 24.64 -11.82 -4.59
N LYS A 47 23.98 -12.84 -5.11
CA LYS A 47 24.47 -13.66 -6.21
C LYS A 47 23.47 -13.65 -7.37
N PHE A 48 23.85 -13.05 -8.48
CA PHE A 48 23.05 -12.93 -9.69
C PHE A 48 23.24 -14.13 -10.61
N PHE A 49 22.14 -14.60 -11.18
CA PHE A 49 22.08 -15.58 -12.25
C PHE A 49 21.41 -14.92 -13.46
N TYR A 50 22.07 -14.92 -14.62
CA TYR A 50 21.63 -14.18 -15.81
C TYR A 50 22.14 -14.84 -17.11
N THR A 51 21.70 -14.32 -18.26
CA THR A 51 22.23 -14.73 -19.57
C THR A 51 22.67 -13.51 -20.38
N THR A 52 23.77 -13.65 -21.10
CA THR A 52 24.24 -12.69 -22.11
C THR A 52 23.85 -13.09 -23.55
N ASP A 53 23.20 -14.24 -23.73
CA ASP A 53 22.86 -14.80 -25.04
C ASP A 53 21.64 -14.12 -25.69
N SER A 54 21.90 -12.97 -26.32
CA SER A 54 20.91 -12.24 -27.13
C SER A 54 20.45 -12.97 -28.39
N GLY A 55 21.12 -14.06 -28.79
CA GLY A 55 20.74 -14.84 -29.96
C GLY A 55 19.60 -15.80 -29.67
N SER A 56 19.74 -16.61 -28.61
CA SER A 56 18.73 -17.60 -28.24
C SER A 56 17.67 -17.06 -27.28
N GLN A 57 17.98 -16.04 -26.49
CA GLN A 57 17.07 -15.43 -25.51
C GLN A 57 17.11 -13.90 -25.57
N PRO A 58 16.66 -13.26 -26.67
CA PRO A 58 16.81 -11.83 -26.89
C PRO A 58 16.15 -10.94 -25.82
N LEU A 59 15.07 -11.41 -25.18
CA LEU A 59 14.38 -10.66 -24.11
C LEU A 59 15.03 -10.84 -22.74
N ASN A 60 15.80 -11.92 -22.54
CA ASN A 60 16.50 -12.21 -21.27
C ASN A 60 17.93 -11.68 -21.23
N ALA A 61 18.48 -11.33 -22.39
CA ALA A 61 19.89 -11.02 -22.52
C ALA A 61 20.22 -9.66 -21.91
N VAL A 62 21.02 -9.69 -20.84
CA VAL A 62 21.57 -8.51 -20.17
C VAL A 62 23.09 -8.49 -20.31
N THR A 63 23.68 -7.31 -20.30
CA THR A 63 25.14 -7.18 -20.25
C THR A 63 25.64 -7.37 -18.82
N ARG A 64 26.87 -7.88 -18.67
CA ARG A 64 27.54 -7.95 -17.36
C ARG A 64 27.58 -6.58 -16.66
N MET A 65 27.77 -5.50 -17.42
CA MET A 65 27.81 -4.14 -16.86
C MET A 65 26.47 -3.74 -16.23
N GLN A 66 25.34 -4.08 -16.86
CA GLN A 66 24.01 -3.83 -16.29
C GLN A 66 23.81 -4.62 -15.00
N VAL A 67 24.23 -5.89 -14.96
CA VAL A 67 24.14 -6.73 -13.74
C VAL A 67 25.00 -6.16 -12.61
N VAL A 68 26.20 -5.67 -12.90
CA VAL A 68 27.07 -5.01 -11.91
C VAL A 68 26.40 -3.76 -11.34
N GLN A 69 25.89 -2.87 -12.20
CA GLN A 69 25.21 -1.65 -11.78
C GLN A 69 23.97 -1.95 -10.93
N PHE A 70 23.22 -2.99 -11.30
CA PHE A 70 22.05 -3.45 -10.56
C PHE A 70 22.43 -4.02 -9.19
N GLY A 71 23.51 -4.79 -9.12
CA GLY A 71 24.09 -5.24 -7.85
C GLY A 71 24.49 -4.07 -6.94
N ASP A 72 25.05 -3.00 -7.51
CA ASP A 72 25.40 -1.81 -6.74
C ASP A 72 24.16 -1.08 -6.19
N ILE A 73 23.01 -1.11 -6.88
CA ILE A 73 21.74 -0.59 -6.36
C ILE A 73 21.32 -1.42 -5.15
N LEU A 74 21.23 -2.75 -5.29
CA LEU A 74 20.79 -3.64 -4.22
C LEU A 74 21.66 -3.59 -2.95
N GLU A 75 22.98 -3.41 -3.11
CA GLU A 75 23.88 -3.20 -1.97
C GLU A 75 23.63 -1.87 -1.25
N ARG A 76 23.28 -0.81 -1.98
CA ARG A 76 22.87 0.47 -1.37
C ARG A 76 21.54 0.33 -0.65
N GLU A 77 20.54 -0.31 -1.26
CA GLU A 77 19.24 -0.55 -0.62
C GLU A 77 19.42 -1.33 0.67
N ARG A 78 20.19 -2.42 0.64
CA ARG A 78 20.53 -3.19 1.83
C ARG A 78 21.20 -2.35 2.90
N SER A 79 22.19 -1.55 2.54
CA SER A 79 22.89 -0.69 3.49
C SER A 79 21.93 0.31 4.16
N LYS A 80 21.01 0.89 3.38
CA LYS A 80 20.02 1.85 3.87
C LYS A 80 18.98 1.21 4.77
N THR A 81 18.46 0.03 4.39
CA THR A 81 17.59 -0.81 5.24
C THR A 81 18.23 -1.09 6.60
N LEU A 82 19.52 -1.44 6.63
CA LEU A 82 20.23 -1.68 7.89
C LEU A 82 20.40 -0.41 8.72
N GLU A 83 20.59 0.75 8.10
CA GLU A 83 20.63 2.05 8.78
C GLU A 83 19.32 2.32 9.55
N TYR A 84 18.18 1.95 8.97
CA TYR A 84 16.87 2.11 9.62
C TYR A 84 16.59 1.10 10.74
N GLY A 85 17.44 0.08 10.91
CA GLY A 85 17.29 -0.91 11.98
C GLY A 85 16.51 -2.17 11.60
N TYR A 86 16.17 -2.37 10.34
CA TYR A 86 15.56 -3.63 9.90
C TYR A 86 16.50 -4.82 10.10
N ASN A 87 15.91 -6.00 10.24
CA ASN A 87 16.66 -7.25 10.17
C ASN A 87 17.32 -7.40 8.79
N ALA A 88 18.60 -7.75 8.80
CA ALA A 88 19.33 -8.04 7.58
C ALA A 88 18.71 -9.26 6.87
N PRO A 89 18.32 -9.16 5.59
CA PRO A 89 18.05 -10.36 4.84
C PRO A 89 19.30 -11.23 4.68
N SER A 90 19.09 -12.51 4.32
CA SER A 90 20.10 -13.58 4.35
C SER A 90 21.46 -13.17 3.75
N ARG A 91 22.56 -13.79 4.22
CA ARG A 91 23.94 -13.38 3.90
C ARG A 91 24.35 -13.55 2.42
N GLN A 92 23.52 -14.14 1.58
CA GLN A 92 23.69 -14.16 0.13
C GLN A 92 22.35 -14.46 -0.53
N ILE A 93 21.64 -13.42 -0.97
CA ILE A 93 20.34 -13.57 -1.66
C ILE A 93 20.63 -13.93 -3.12
N PRO A 94 20.19 -15.11 -3.63
CA PRO A 94 20.21 -15.40 -5.05
C PRO A 94 19.21 -14.49 -5.78
N ALA A 95 19.66 -13.82 -6.83
CA ALA A 95 18.88 -12.92 -7.68
C ALA A 95 18.86 -13.45 -9.11
N TYR A 96 17.68 -13.73 -9.65
CA TYR A 96 17.53 -14.32 -10.98
C TYR A 96 17.02 -13.27 -11.98
N ILE A 97 17.72 -13.11 -13.10
CA ILE A 97 17.38 -12.12 -14.14
C ILE A 97 16.83 -12.84 -15.37
N PHE A 98 15.52 -12.75 -15.59
CA PHE A 98 14.84 -13.34 -16.74
C PHE A 98 13.53 -12.61 -17.02
N ASP A 99 13.09 -12.58 -18.28
CA ASP A 99 11.85 -11.94 -18.74
C ASP A 99 10.65 -12.60 -18.07
N GLN A 100 9.85 -11.76 -17.42
CA GLN A 100 8.62 -12.13 -16.74
C GLN A 100 7.46 -11.25 -17.18
N GLY A 101 7.61 -10.44 -18.23
CA GLY A 101 6.61 -9.45 -18.64
C GLY A 101 6.55 -8.24 -17.72
N VAL A 102 7.71 -7.71 -17.32
CA VAL A 102 7.88 -6.53 -16.44
C VAL A 102 7.38 -6.78 -15.02
N ASN A 103 7.79 -7.92 -14.46
CA ASN A 103 7.55 -8.29 -13.07
C ASN A 103 8.87 -8.44 -12.31
N ALA A 104 8.79 -8.33 -11.00
CA ALA A 104 9.89 -8.65 -10.11
C ALA A 104 9.29 -9.18 -8.81
N HIS A 105 10.04 -10.01 -8.09
CA HIS A 105 9.61 -10.57 -6.82
C HIS A 105 10.77 -10.59 -5.83
N GLY A 106 10.52 -10.08 -4.63
CA GLY A 106 11.44 -10.18 -3.49
C GLY A 106 11.05 -11.26 -2.48
N GLY A 107 12.02 -12.06 -2.05
CA GLY A 107 11.91 -13.04 -0.98
C GLY A 107 13.11 -12.98 -0.02
N CYS A 108 12.97 -13.52 1.19
CA CYS A 108 14.09 -13.53 2.17
C CYS A 108 15.28 -14.38 1.70
N THR A 109 15.01 -15.38 0.86
CA THR A 109 15.98 -16.37 0.39
C THR A 109 16.20 -16.33 -1.12
N TYR A 110 15.51 -15.46 -1.85
CA TYR A 110 15.72 -15.24 -3.28
C TYR A 110 15.08 -13.92 -3.72
N SER A 111 15.46 -13.45 -4.89
CA SER A 111 14.75 -12.40 -5.61
C SER A 111 14.79 -12.72 -7.10
N ASP A 112 13.85 -12.19 -7.86
CA ASP A 112 13.87 -12.26 -9.31
C ASP A 112 13.44 -10.93 -9.90
N TYR A 113 14.04 -10.60 -11.05
CA TYR A 113 13.86 -9.30 -11.69
C TYR A 113 13.79 -9.46 -13.20
N ASP A 114 12.84 -8.77 -13.80
CA ASP A 114 12.79 -8.61 -15.24
C ASP A 114 14.01 -7.81 -15.75
N PRO A 115 14.67 -8.25 -16.85
CA PRO A 115 15.69 -7.51 -17.58
C PRO A 115 15.30 -6.06 -17.90
N TYR A 116 14.01 -5.76 -18.02
CA TYR A 116 13.49 -4.41 -18.14
C TYR A 116 14.09 -3.50 -17.09
N PHE A 117 14.10 -3.87 -15.81
CA PHE A 117 14.63 -3.04 -14.73
C PHE A 117 16.17 -2.86 -14.76
N LEU A 118 16.86 -3.61 -15.62
CA LEU A 118 18.29 -3.48 -15.90
C LEU A 118 18.55 -2.61 -17.14
N GLY A 119 17.50 -2.05 -17.76
CA GLY A 119 17.58 -1.18 -18.93
C GLY A 119 17.38 -1.89 -20.27
N VAL A 120 16.96 -3.16 -20.27
CA VAL A 120 16.56 -3.84 -21.51
C VAL A 120 15.20 -3.27 -21.95
N PRO A 121 15.02 -2.82 -23.21
CA PRO A 121 13.74 -2.30 -23.65
C PRO A 121 12.65 -3.38 -23.68
N ASP A 122 11.46 -3.05 -23.19
CA ASP A 122 10.25 -3.85 -23.40
C ASP A 122 9.49 -3.37 -24.65
N SER A 123 8.92 -4.32 -25.40
CA SER A 123 8.23 -4.06 -26.66
C SER A 123 6.95 -3.21 -26.52
N GLY A 124 6.35 -3.17 -25.33
CA GLY A 124 5.15 -2.37 -25.03
C GLY A 124 5.43 -1.05 -24.29
N ARG A 125 6.57 -0.95 -23.59
CA ARG A 125 6.88 0.19 -22.69
C ARG A 125 8.11 1.00 -23.08
N GLY A 126 8.97 0.49 -23.95
CA GLY A 126 10.25 1.13 -24.28
C GLY A 126 11.32 0.85 -23.24
N THR A 127 12.20 1.82 -22.97
CA THR A 127 13.28 1.69 -21.99
C THR A 127 12.82 2.26 -20.64
N PRO A 128 13.09 1.58 -19.50
CA PRO A 128 12.77 2.16 -18.20
C PRO A 128 13.46 3.50 -17.97
N LEU A 129 12.79 4.38 -17.26
CA LEU A 129 13.44 5.55 -16.67
C LEU A 129 14.39 5.11 -15.54
N GLU A 130 15.47 5.85 -15.28
CA GLU A 130 16.39 5.51 -14.18
C GLU A 130 15.68 5.46 -12.82
N ILE A 131 14.68 6.32 -12.63
CA ILE A 131 13.85 6.34 -11.43
C ILE A 131 13.01 5.05 -11.27
N GLU A 132 12.47 4.52 -12.37
CA GLU A 132 11.66 3.28 -12.36
C GLU A 132 12.49 2.07 -11.95
N LYS A 133 13.76 2.02 -12.37
CA LYS A 133 14.70 0.97 -11.95
C LYS A 133 14.88 0.98 -10.44
N GLN A 134 15.01 2.17 -9.84
CA GLN A 134 15.18 2.31 -8.39
C GLN A 134 13.89 1.98 -7.63
N LEU A 135 12.74 2.48 -8.11
CA LEU A 135 11.43 2.23 -7.50
C LEU A 135 11.15 0.73 -7.36
N VAL A 136 11.25 -0.03 -8.45
CA VAL A 136 10.89 -1.45 -8.42
C VAL A 136 11.91 -2.26 -7.63
N VAL A 137 13.20 -1.96 -7.76
CA VAL A 137 14.22 -2.64 -6.95
C VAL A 137 13.99 -2.43 -5.46
N LEU A 138 13.69 -1.20 -5.04
CA LEU A 138 13.41 -0.88 -3.66
C LEU A 138 12.12 -1.58 -3.17
N HIS A 139 11.07 -1.60 -3.98
CA HIS A 139 9.82 -2.31 -3.68
C HIS A 139 10.06 -3.80 -3.43
N GLU A 140 10.74 -4.47 -4.35
CA GLU A 140 11.02 -5.90 -4.20
C GLU A 140 12.01 -6.18 -3.08
N PHE A 141 13.04 -5.36 -2.93
CA PHE A 141 13.97 -5.53 -1.83
C PHE A 141 13.26 -5.38 -0.47
N MET A 142 12.25 -4.52 -0.37
CA MET A 142 11.43 -4.43 0.83
C MET A 142 10.68 -5.73 1.11
N HIS A 143 10.19 -6.44 0.10
CA HIS A 143 9.63 -7.78 0.31
C HIS A 143 10.67 -8.75 0.86
N SER A 144 11.91 -8.73 0.35
CA SER A 144 13.00 -9.53 0.94
C SER A 144 13.22 -9.23 2.43
N VAL A 145 13.10 -7.97 2.84
CA VAL A 145 13.19 -7.55 4.25
C VAL A 145 12.01 -8.07 5.06
N GLN A 146 10.78 -7.86 4.58
CA GLN A 146 9.55 -8.30 5.24
C GLN A 146 9.55 -9.81 5.48
N PHE A 147 9.97 -10.60 4.48
CA PHE A 147 10.00 -12.06 4.59
C PHE A 147 11.08 -12.60 5.52
N CYS A 148 11.99 -11.76 6.02
CA CYS A 148 12.99 -12.17 7.01
C CYS A 148 12.52 -12.04 8.46
N TYR A 149 11.31 -11.51 8.68
CA TYR A 149 10.62 -11.64 9.96
C TYR A 149 9.93 -13.02 10.01
N THR A 150 10.02 -13.70 11.16
CA THR A 150 9.72 -15.13 11.29
C THR A 150 8.27 -15.42 11.67
N HIS A 151 7.57 -14.43 12.23
CA HIS A 151 6.18 -14.55 12.67
C HIS A 151 5.23 -14.10 11.57
N SER A 152 4.07 -14.75 11.52
CA SER A 152 3.00 -14.42 10.57
C SER A 152 1.73 -14.04 11.33
N LEU A 153 0.87 -13.20 10.75
CA LEU A 153 -0.38 -12.81 11.39
C LEU A 153 -1.40 -13.97 11.45
N ALA A 154 -2.30 -13.95 12.44
CA ALA A 154 -3.35 -14.96 12.60
C ALA A 154 -4.27 -15.07 11.39
N THR A 155 -4.52 -13.94 10.75
CA THR A 155 -5.10 -13.83 9.42
C THR A 155 -4.02 -13.20 8.57
N GLY A 156 -3.57 -13.92 7.55
CA GLY A 156 -2.37 -13.61 6.76
C GLY A 156 -2.26 -12.11 6.48
N GLY A 157 -1.09 -11.55 6.78
CA GLY A 157 -0.83 -10.15 6.48
C GLY A 157 -1.10 -9.93 5.01
N GLY A 158 -2.20 -9.25 4.72
CA GLY A 158 -2.70 -9.11 3.36
C GLY A 158 -1.80 -8.18 2.56
N ALA A 159 -2.09 -8.09 1.26
CA ALA A 159 -1.39 -7.20 0.35
C ALA A 159 -1.34 -5.74 0.88
N TRP A 160 -2.38 -5.29 1.61
CA TRP A 160 -2.39 -3.96 2.22
C TRP A 160 -1.23 -3.71 3.19
N ILE A 161 -0.65 -4.74 3.81
CA ILE A 161 0.56 -4.63 4.64
C ILE A 161 1.79 -4.75 3.73
N THR A 162 1.95 -5.88 3.05
CA THR A 162 3.20 -6.19 2.33
C THR A 162 3.42 -5.22 1.17
N GLU A 163 2.46 -5.12 0.26
CA GLU A 163 2.49 -4.26 -0.92
C GLU A 163 2.30 -2.79 -0.55
N GLY A 164 1.43 -2.51 0.43
CA GLY A 164 1.20 -1.14 0.90
C GLY A 164 2.47 -0.51 1.50
N GLN A 165 3.19 -1.24 2.34
CA GLN A 165 4.46 -0.78 2.91
C GLN A 165 5.58 -0.72 1.87
N ALA A 166 5.69 -1.74 0.99
CA ALA A 166 6.69 -1.74 -0.08
C ALA A 166 6.47 -0.58 -1.06
N ARG A 167 5.21 -0.22 -1.34
CA ARG A 167 4.88 0.97 -2.13
C ARG A 167 5.21 2.27 -1.40
N MET A 168 4.89 2.34 -0.11
CA MET A 168 5.15 3.54 0.70
C MET A 168 6.65 3.79 0.91
N ILE A 169 7.46 2.74 1.07
CA ILE A 169 8.90 2.90 1.29
C ILE A 169 9.65 3.46 0.08
N GLN A 170 9.07 3.33 -1.13
CA GLN A 170 9.63 3.92 -2.34
C GLN A 170 9.85 5.42 -2.19
N ASP A 171 8.99 6.09 -1.43
CA ASP A 171 9.05 7.51 -1.15
C ASP A 171 10.14 7.89 -0.13
N LYS A 172 10.73 6.91 0.58
CA LYS A 172 11.48 7.17 1.81
C LYS A 172 12.99 7.01 1.74
N TYR A 173 13.53 6.37 0.72
CA TYR A 173 14.97 6.07 0.66
C TYR A 173 15.80 7.16 -0.01
N TYR A 174 15.25 7.85 -1.01
CA TYR A 174 15.99 8.81 -1.83
C TYR A 174 15.13 10.01 -2.23
N ASN A 175 15.72 11.21 -2.18
CA ASN A 175 15.06 12.46 -2.59
C ASN A 175 14.49 12.43 -4.01
N VAL A 176 15.14 11.69 -4.93
CA VAL A 176 14.63 11.58 -6.31
C VAL A 176 13.33 10.79 -6.38
N LEU A 177 13.12 9.84 -5.47
CA LEU A 177 11.90 9.04 -5.40
C LEU A 177 10.80 9.78 -4.62
N ASP A 178 11.18 10.47 -3.54
CA ASP A 178 10.37 11.35 -2.71
C ASP A 178 9.79 12.56 -3.47
N THR A 179 10.27 12.81 -4.69
CA THR A 179 9.78 13.89 -5.57
C THR A 179 9.07 13.40 -6.83
N ALA A 180 8.83 12.09 -6.93
CA ALA A 180 8.10 11.46 -8.04
C ALA A 180 6.65 11.96 -8.10
N ASP A 181 6.18 12.34 -9.29
CA ASP A 181 4.93 13.08 -9.46
C ASP A 181 3.75 12.24 -9.96
N GLY A 182 3.94 10.93 -10.11
CA GLY A 182 2.90 10.05 -10.64
C GLY A 182 3.04 9.75 -12.13
N THR A 183 3.95 10.41 -12.84
CA THR A 183 4.21 10.12 -14.26
C THR A 183 5.04 8.86 -14.46
N GLU A 184 5.79 8.45 -13.43
CA GLU A 184 6.61 7.24 -13.43
C GLU A 184 5.76 5.99 -13.21
N PHE A 185 6.18 4.88 -13.82
CA PHE A 185 5.58 3.60 -13.53
C PHE A 185 5.70 3.25 -12.03
N ALA A 186 4.54 2.95 -11.43
CA ALA A 186 4.44 2.44 -10.07
C ALA A 186 5.09 3.36 -9.02
N SER A 187 4.85 4.66 -9.09
CA SER A 187 5.25 5.61 -8.03
C SER A 187 4.29 5.59 -6.84
N TYR A 188 4.79 6.00 -5.67
CA TYR A 188 3.99 6.23 -4.46
C TYR A 188 2.84 7.20 -4.72
N TYR A 189 3.14 8.39 -5.26
CA TYR A 189 2.16 9.43 -5.55
C TYR A 189 1.04 8.96 -6.50
N GLY A 190 1.39 8.16 -7.51
CA GLY A 190 0.40 7.55 -8.41
C GLY A 190 -0.59 6.65 -7.67
N GLN A 191 -0.15 5.90 -6.67
CA GLN A 191 -1.02 5.04 -5.84
C GLN A 191 -1.86 5.84 -4.85
N VAL A 192 -1.30 6.90 -4.26
CA VAL A 192 -2.07 7.85 -3.45
C VAL A 192 -3.22 8.44 -4.26
N SER A 193 -2.92 8.90 -5.47
CA SER A 193 -3.91 9.45 -6.41
C SER A 193 -4.96 8.42 -6.79
N GLY A 194 -4.55 7.17 -7.05
CA GLY A 194 -5.46 6.05 -7.32
C GLY A 194 -6.41 5.74 -6.16
N TYR A 195 -5.90 5.74 -4.93
CA TYR A 195 -6.72 5.52 -3.74
C TYR A 195 -7.73 6.65 -3.53
N LEU A 196 -7.30 7.91 -3.56
CA LEU A 196 -8.19 9.07 -3.36
C LEU A 196 -9.22 9.21 -4.49
N GLY A 197 -8.90 8.76 -5.70
CA GLY A 197 -9.83 8.63 -6.82
C GLY A 197 -10.88 7.53 -6.67
N ASN A 198 -10.65 6.53 -5.81
CA ASN A 198 -11.58 5.44 -5.54
C ASN A 198 -11.41 4.91 -4.10
N PRO A 199 -11.84 5.69 -3.09
CA PRO A 199 -11.49 5.41 -1.70
C PRO A 199 -12.45 4.40 -1.05
N SER A 200 -13.62 4.16 -1.63
CA SER A 200 -14.69 3.29 -1.10
C SER A 200 -14.36 1.81 -1.26
N ARG A 201 -13.31 1.38 -0.53
CA ARG A 201 -12.78 0.02 -0.49
C ARG A 201 -12.32 -0.28 0.94
N SER A 202 -12.46 -1.54 1.35
CA SER A 202 -11.97 -1.99 2.65
C SER A 202 -10.45 -1.89 2.68
N LEU A 203 -9.86 -1.34 3.76
CA LEU A 203 -8.41 -1.32 3.97
C LEU A 203 -7.79 -2.71 3.77
N PHE A 204 -8.48 -3.76 4.22
CA PHE A 204 -7.97 -5.13 4.16
C PHE A 204 -8.04 -5.75 2.77
N ASP A 205 -8.81 -5.16 1.86
CA ASP A 205 -8.91 -5.59 0.46
C ASP A 205 -7.95 -4.79 -0.45
N LEU A 206 -7.22 -3.81 0.11
CA LEU A 206 -6.23 -3.04 -0.63
C LEU A 206 -4.93 -3.83 -0.84
N SER A 207 -4.14 -3.34 -1.80
CA SER A 207 -2.76 -3.74 -2.06
C SER A 207 -1.88 -2.48 -2.02
N TYR A 208 -1.29 -2.06 -3.13
CA TYR A 208 -0.50 -0.83 -3.28
C TYR A 208 -1.24 0.43 -2.80
N ASP A 209 -2.56 0.51 -3.03
CA ASP A 209 -3.41 1.62 -2.58
C ASP A 209 -3.38 1.84 -1.05
N ALA A 210 -2.93 0.87 -0.26
CA ALA A 210 -2.76 1.02 1.18
C ALA A 210 -1.56 1.90 1.55
N ALA A 211 -0.72 2.30 0.59
CA ALA A 211 0.47 3.12 0.83
C ALA A 211 0.14 4.44 1.56
N LEU A 212 -0.98 5.10 1.22
CA LEU A 212 -1.39 6.34 1.88
C LEU A 212 -1.74 6.13 3.36
N PHE A 213 -2.32 4.98 3.72
CA PHE A 213 -2.58 4.64 5.12
C PHE A 213 -1.26 4.46 5.88
N TRP A 214 -0.28 3.78 5.28
CA TRP A 214 1.04 3.63 5.89
C TRP A 214 1.76 4.97 6.04
N GLN A 215 1.69 5.84 5.03
CA GLN A 215 2.23 7.19 5.11
C GLN A 215 1.57 7.98 6.25
N TYR A 216 0.24 7.93 6.36
CA TYR A 216 -0.48 8.60 7.43
C TYR A 216 0.07 8.19 8.80
N ILE A 217 0.20 6.89 9.08
CA ILE A 217 0.70 6.45 10.38
C ILE A 217 2.18 6.78 10.60
N ALA A 218 2.99 6.72 9.55
CA ALA A 218 4.42 7.07 9.61
C ALA A 218 4.62 8.52 10.01
N GLU A 219 3.86 9.45 9.43
CA GLU A 219 3.95 10.86 9.80
C GLU A 219 3.41 11.19 11.18
N LYS A 220 2.40 10.45 11.66
CA LYS A 220 1.77 10.74 12.97
C LYS A 220 2.49 10.10 14.14
N TYR A 221 3.09 8.93 13.94
CA TYR A 221 3.65 8.12 15.01
C TYR A 221 5.15 7.89 14.89
N GLY A 222 5.74 8.22 13.74
CA GLY A 222 7.17 8.11 13.53
C GLY A 222 7.95 9.14 14.32
N THR A 223 9.12 8.73 14.78
CA THR A 223 10.08 9.58 15.48
C THR A 223 11.10 10.19 14.52
N ILE A 224 11.32 9.56 13.36
CA ILE A 224 12.14 10.13 12.30
C ILE A 224 11.35 11.26 11.61
N ASN A 225 11.85 12.49 11.73
CA ASN A 225 11.14 13.70 11.32
C ASN A 225 11.83 14.49 10.19
N ARG A 226 12.72 13.83 9.44
CA ARG A 226 13.43 14.40 8.29
C ARG A 226 13.07 13.63 7.03
N GLU A 227 13.02 14.34 5.91
CA GLU A 227 12.87 13.71 4.60
C GLU A 227 14.23 13.26 4.04
N PRO A 228 14.27 12.19 3.22
CA PRO A 228 13.10 11.38 2.81
C PRO A 228 12.72 10.32 3.86
N ASP A 229 13.54 10.14 4.90
CA ASP A 229 13.42 9.05 5.87
C ASP A 229 12.16 9.11 6.81
N ARG A 230 11.24 10.05 6.61
CA ARG A 230 10.22 10.39 7.63
C ARG A 230 9.37 9.18 7.97
N GLY A 231 9.33 8.85 9.26
CA GLY A 231 8.46 7.83 9.82
C GLY A 231 8.75 6.39 9.38
N VAL A 232 9.89 6.12 8.72
CA VAL A 232 10.31 4.76 8.36
C VAL A 232 10.40 3.85 9.59
N ASP A 233 10.73 4.42 10.76
CA ASP A 233 10.78 3.71 12.03
C ASP A 233 9.44 3.10 12.44
N VAL A 234 8.29 3.63 11.97
CA VAL A 234 6.99 3.00 12.21
C VAL A 234 6.88 1.64 11.53
N ILE A 235 7.44 1.51 10.32
CA ILE A 235 7.41 0.26 9.58
C ILE A 235 8.33 -0.77 10.23
N VAL A 236 9.52 -0.35 10.68
CA VAL A 236 10.42 -1.19 11.48
C VAL A 236 9.69 -1.68 12.73
N GLN A 237 9.09 -0.76 13.49
CA GLN A 237 8.40 -1.07 14.74
C GLN A 237 7.19 -1.99 14.54
N PHE A 238 6.50 -1.92 13.40
CA PHE A 238 5.43 -2.85 13.05
C PHE A 238 5.96 -4.30 13.02
N TRP A 239 7.05 -4.54 12.30
CA TRP A 239 7.64 -5.88 12.16
C TRP A 239 8.30 -6.35 13.45
N GLU A 240 8.96 -5.47 14.19
CA GLU A 240 9.49 -5.79 15.51
C GLU A 240 8.39 -6.13 16.51
N SER A 241 7.25 -5.42 16.47
CA SER A 241 6.10 -5.74 17.32
C SER A 241 5.49 -7.09 16.98
N LEU A 242 5.49 -7.47 15.70
CA LEU A 242 5.04 -8.79 15.26
C LEU A 242 5.92 -9.89 15.86
N GLU A 243 7.24 -9.73 15.86
CA GLU A 243 8.18 -10.68 16.49
C GLU A 243 8.10 -10.68 18.01
N ALA A 244 8.05 -9.50 18.63
CA ALA A 244 8.11 -9.32 20.08
C ALA A 244 6.91 -9.94 20.80
N LEU A 245 5.75 -9.99 20.14
CA LEU A 245 4.57 -10.67 20.69
C LEU A 245 4.79 -12.17 20.90
N GLY A 246 5.75 -12.80 20.19
CA GLY A 246 6.13 -14.21 20.35
C GLY A 246 5.02 -15.23 20.06
N ASP A 247 3.83 -14.75 19.69
CA ASP A 247 2.71 -15.57 19.24
C ASP A 247 2.96 -15.96 17.79
N SER A 248 2.76 -17.24 17.44
CA SER A 248 2.92 -17.68 16.06
C SER A 248 1.96 -16.98 15.07
N ARG A 249 0.88 -16.40 15.60
CA ARG A 249 -0.28 -15.88 14.89
C ARG A 249 -1.02 -14.78 15.69
N PRO A 250 -0.45 -13.60 15.93
CA PRO A 250 -1.15 -12.52 16.64
C PRO A 250 -2.22 -11.89 15.72
N THR A 251 -3.26 -11.31 16.33
CA THR A 251 -4.25 -10.52 15.58
C THR A 251 -3.67 -9.17 15.20
N ILE A 252 -4.13 -8.60 14.08
CA ILE A 252 -3.65 -7.30 13.61
C ILE A 252 -3.85 -6.19 14.66
N GLU A 253 -4.98 -6.21 15.37
CA GLU A 253 -5.27 -5.24 16.45
C GLU A 253 -4.21 -5.30 17.55
N ARG A 254 -3.73 -6.50 17.90
CA ARG A 254 -2.69 -6.68 18.93
C ARG A 254 -1.35 -6.17 18.45
N VAL A 255 -0.99 -6.41 17.19
CA VAL A 255 0.25 -5.88 16.59
C VAL A 255 0.22 -4.36 16.58
N PHE A 256 -0.86 -3.73 16.09
CA PHE A 256 -0.97 -2.26 16.10
C PHE A 256 -0.97 -1.68 17.51
N SER A 257 -1.67 -2.30 18.47
CA SER A 257 -1.68 -1.83 19.86
C SER A 257 -0.29 -1.90 20.49
N HIS A 258 0.47 -2.96 20.20
CA HIS A 258 1.84 -3.11 20.66
C HIS A 258 2.76 -2.08 19.99
N MET A 259 2.71 -1.97 18.66
CA MET A 259 3.49 -1.00 17.89
C MET A 259 3.30 0.43 18.38
N PHE A 260 2.05 0.88 18.56
CA PHE A 260 1.81 2.23 19.07
C PHE A 260 2.28 2.42 20.51
N THR A 261 2.19 1.38 21.34
CA THR A 261 2.74 1.43 22.71
C THR A 261 4.25 1.62 22.70
N GLU A 262 4.97 0.90 21.84
CA GLU A 262 6.43 1.05 21.66
C GLU A 262 6.80 2.43 21.08
N LEU A 263 5.96 2.99 20.19
CA LEU A 263 6.09 4.37 19.69
C LEU A 263 5.62 5.44 20.70
N GLY A 264 5.20 5.05 21.91
CA GLY A 264 4.85 5.97 22.99
C GLY A 264 3.39 6.42 23.07
N ASP A 265 2.48 5.90 22.24
CA ASP A 265 1.04 6.15 22.33
C ASP A 265 0.25 4.90 22.77
N THR A 266 0.02 4.80 24.09
CA THR A 266 -0.76 3.71 24.71
C THR A 266 -2.27 3.80 24.47
N THR A 267 -2.74 4.86 23.80
CA THR A 267 -4.16 5.12 23.54
C THR A 267 -4.55 4.94 22.08
N ALA A 268 -3.56 4.77 21.20
CA ALA A 268 -3.78 4.48 19.80
C ALA A 268 -4.15 3.00 19.57
N SER A 269 -4.94 2.78 18.54
CA SER A 269 -5.36 1.46 18.06
C SER A 269 -5.62 1.55 16.57
N LEU A 270 -5.56 0.43 15.84
CA LEU A 270 -5.86 0.42 14.40
C LEU A 270 -7.22 1.08 14.12
N ARG A 271 -8.24 0.76 14.91
CA ARG A 271 -9.57 1.36 14.79
C ARG A 271 -9.56 2.88 14.92
N ARG A 272 -8.88 3.42 15.94
CA ARG A 272 -8.85 4.87 16.18
C ARG A 272 -8.08 5.60 15.08
N VAL A 273 -6.91 5.07 14.74
CA VAL A 273 -6.02 5.63 13.72
C VAL A 273 -6.67 5.59 12.35
N TYR A 274 -7.37 4.50 12.02
CA TYR A 274 -8.12 4.42 10.78
C TYR A 274 -9.22 5.48 10.69
N LYS A 275 -9.94 5.77 11.78
CA LYS A 275 -10.94 6.84 11.77
C LYS A 275 -10.31 8.20 11.48
N ASP A 276 -9.19 8.50 12.13
CA ASP A 276 -8.48 9.75 11.88
C ASP A 276 -7.93 9.81 10.45
N PHE A 277 -7.45 8.71 9.89
CA PHE A 277 -7.02 8.59 8.50
C PHE A 277 -8.15 8.91 7.51
N ILE A 278 -9.34 8.33 7.70
CA ILE A 278 -10.50 8.61 6.85
C ILE A 278 -10.90 10.08 6.92
N VAL A 279 -10.85 10.69 8.10
CA VAL A 279 -11.11 12.13 8.24
C VAL A 279 -10.01 12.95 7.56
N ALA A 280 -8.73 12.57 7.68
CA ALA A 280 -7.60 13.26 7.08
C ALA A 280 -7.70 13.37 5.55
N ASN A 281 -8.10 12.29 4.87
CA ASN A 281 -8.25 12.28 3.40
C ASN A 281 -9.19 13.38 2.88
N TYR A 282 -10.17 13.81 3.67
CA TYR A 282 -11.05 14.95 3.33
C TYR A 282 -10.59 16.26 3.98
N ALA A 283 -10.22 16.22 5.26
CA ALA A 283 -9.97 17.42 6.05
C ALA A 283 -8.62 18.08 5.78
N LYS A 284 -7.68 17.40 5.10
CA LYS A 284 -6.40 17.97 4.64
C LYS A 284 -6.60 19.25 3.81
N ASP A 285 -7.68 19.32 3.05
CA ASP A 285 -7.98 20.45 2.15
C ASP A 285 -8.75 21.59 2.84
N ILE A 286 -9.11 21.42 4.12
CA ILE A 286 -9.90 22.40 4.86
C ILE A 286 -8.97 23.37 5.61
N PRO A 287 -9.08 24.68 5.38
CA PRO A 287 -8.35 25.67 6.14
C PRO A 287 -8.58 25.52 7.65
N PHE A 288 -7.49 25.57 8.43
CA PHE A 288 -7.51 25.46 9.90
C PHE A 288 -8.00 24.12 10.47
N ALA A 289 -8.12 23.06 9.65
CA ALA A 289 -8.29 21.72 10.18
C ALA A 289 -7.15 21.37 11.17
N PRO A 290 -7.41 20.61 12.24
CA PRO A 290 -6.36 20.16 13.16
C PRO A 290 -5.15 19.55 12.44
N SER A 291 -3.94 19.79 12.94
CA SER A 291 -2.66 19.29 12.36
C SER A 291 -2.62 17.77 12.14
N LYS A 292 -3.39 17.00 12.93
CA LYS A 292 -3.51 15.55 12.75
C LYS A 292 -4.19 15.14 11.43
N TYR A 293 -4.87 16.05 10.75
CA TYR A 293 -5.55 15.78 9.48
C TYR A 293 -4.81 16.28 8.23
N HIS A 294 -3.64 16.89 8.40
CA HIS A 294 -2.79 17.34 7.29
C HIS A 294 -1.69 16.32 7.04
N TYR A 295 -1.32 16.10 5.78
CA TYR A 295 -0.13 15.32 5.43
C TYR A 295 1.08 16.26 5.36
N ILE A 296 2.18 15.86 5.98
CA ILE A 296 3.44 16.60 5.89
C ILE A 296 4.01 16.48 4.48
N ASP A 297 3.84 15.33 3.85
CA ASP A 297 4.25 15.05 2.46
C ASP A 297 3.68 16.06 1.44
N GLU A 298 2.46 16.56 1.65
CA GLU A 298 1.84 17.54 0.76
C GLU A 298 2.55 18.92 0.78
N THR A 299 3.53 19.11 1.67
CA THR A 299 4.36 20.32 1.76
C THR A 299 5.66 20.24 0.95
N GLN A 300 5.96 19.07 0.38
CA GLN A 300 7.10 18.85 -0.51
C GLN A 300 6.68 18.65 -1.97
N THR A 301 7.66 18.55 -2.88
CA THR A 301 7.39 18.18 -4.28
C THR A 301 6.95 16.71 -4.32
N PRO A 302 5.94 16.31 -5.10
CA PRO A 302 5.27 17.05 -6.18
C PRO A 302 4.20 18.05 -5.73
N GLY A 303 3.78 18.00 -4.47
CA GLY A 303 2.82 18.93 -3.88
C GLY A 303 1.61 18.21 -3.29
N SER A 304 0.50 18.94 -3.23
CA SER A 304 -0.74 18.44 -2.62
C SER A 304 -1.31 17.22 -3.33
N TYR A 305 -1.82 16.27 -2.55
CA TYR A 305 -2.56 15.13 -3.05
C TYR A 305 -3.92 15.58 -3.64
N PRO A 306 -4.48 14.83 -4.60
CA PRO A 306 -5.80 15.15 -5.13
C PRO A 306 -6.89 15.12 -4.05
N GLU A 307 -8.01 15.79 -4.32
CA GLU A 307 -9.19 15.69 -3.46
C GLU A 307 -9.70 14.24 -3.40
N VAL A 308 -10.20 13.83 -2.24
CA VAL A 308 -10.89 12.54 -2.10
C VAL A 308 -12.19 12.53 -2.91
N THR A 309 -12.43 11.44 -3.64
CA THR A 309 -13.67 11.25 -4.39
C THR A 309 -14.83 10.95 -3.45
N PHE A 310 -15.94 11.65 -3.65
CA PHE A 310 -17.18 11.46 -2.88
C PHE A 310 -18.08 10.40 -3.51
N ASP A 311 -18.66 9.54 -2.68
CA ASP A 311 -19.77 8.65 -3.08
C ASP A 311 -21.04 9.44 -3.38
N LEU A 312 -21.18 10.61 -2.75
CA LEU A 312 -22.25 11.57 -2.99
C LEU A 312 -21.70 12.98 -2.85
N ASP A 313 -21.85 13.79 -3.88
CA ASP A 313 -21.55 15.22 -3.84
C ASP A 313 -22.70 15.99 -4.47
N GLN A 314 -23.53 16.62 -3.63
CA GLN A 314 -24.78 17.22 -4.09
C GLN A 314 -25.09 18.55 -3.41
N ILE A 315 -25.66 19.45 -4.21
CA ILE A 315 -26.34 20.64 -3.69
C ILE A 315 -27.62 20.21 -3.00
N PHE A 316 -27.75 20.59 -1.73
CA PHE A 316 -28.90 20.24 -0.90
C PHE A 316 -29.88 21.42 -0.86
N LEU A 317 -31.10 21.21 -1.36
CA LEU A 317 -32.15 22.23 -1.46
C LEU A 317 -33.07 22.19 -0.24
N ASN A 318 -33.72 23.32 0.04
CA ASN A 318 -34.73 23.39 1.10
C ASN A 318 -35.89 22.40 0.81
N ASN A 319 -36.31 21.64 1.81
CA ASN A 319 -37.29 20.54 1.73
C ASN A 319 -36.91 19.37 0.79
N SER A 320 -35.64 19.21 0.44
CA SER A 320 -35.16 18.00 -0.23
C SER A 320 -34.88 16.88 0.79
N ASN A 321 -35.06 15.63 0.35
CA ASN A 321 -34.65 14.45 1.11
C ASN A 321 -33.67 13.67 0.24
N LEU A 322 -32.53 13.30 0.83
CA LEU A 322 -31.58 12.38 0.23
C LEU A 322 -31.59 11.11 1.08
N GLY A 323 -31.64 9.96 0.43
CA GLY A 323 -31.70 8.67 1.11
C GLY A 323 -31.12 7.58 0.23
N GLY A 324 -30.61 6.54 0.88
CA GLY A 324 -29.99 5.40 0.24
C GLY A 324 -29.74 4.30 1.26
N VAL A 325 -29.47 3.10 0.77
CA VAL A 325 -29.00 1.99 1.59
C VAL A 325 -27.59 1.67 1.13
N GLU A 326 -26.65 1.79 2.05
CA GLU A 326 -25.25 1.44 1.81
C GLU A 326 -24.92 0.11 2.46
N SER A 327 -24.04 -0.65 1.80
CA SER A 327 -23.42 -1.84 2.38
C SER A 327 -21.94 -1.57 2.60
N LEU A 328 -21.48 -1.75 3.84
CA LEU A 328 -20.11 -1.43 4.23
C LEU A 328 -19.39 -2.69 4.70
N GLY A 329 -18.14 -2.84 4.26
CA GLY A 329 -17.19 -3.80 4.81
C GLY A 329 -16.60 -3.33 6.16
N VAL A 330 -15.74 -4.17 6.73
CA VAL A 330 -14.92 -3.81 7.89
C VAL A 330 -13.78 -2.91 7.41
N TYR A 331 -13.49 -1.80 8.11
CA TYR A 331 -12.50 -0.81 7.65
C TYR A 331 -12.80 -0.29 6.24
N TYR A 332 -14.06 0.01 5.94
CA TYR A 332 -14.52 0.49 4.63
C TYR A 332 -15.05 1.94 4.77
N PRO A 333 -14.50 2.94 4.06
CA PRO A 333 -14.97 4.31 4.16
C PRO A 333 -16.01 4.65 3.10
N LYS A 334 -16.78 5.70 3.37
CA LYS A 334 -17.67 6.37 2.43
C LYS A 334 -17.59 7.88 2.67
N TYR A 335 -17.59 8.67 1.61
CA TYR A 335 -17.47 10.13 1.68
C TYR A 335 -18.70 10.78 1.07
N PHE A 336 -19.36 11.63 1.86
CA PHE A 336 -20.56 12.35 1.43
C PHE A 336 -20.33 13.84 1.63
N ARG A 337 -20.52 14.63 0.57
CA ARG A 337 -20.51 16.09 0.59
C ARG A 337 -21.91 16.60 0.24
N LEU A 338 -22.46 17.40 1.15
CA LEU A 338 -23.73 18.09 0.96
C LEU A 338 -23.48 19.58 1.04
N THR A 339 -23.87 20.30 -0.01
CA THR A 339 -23.71 21.76 -0.10
C THR A 339 -25.08 22.44 0.03
N PRO A 340 -25.46 22.95 1.22
CA PRO A 340 -26.73 23.64 1.41
C PRO A 340 -26.89 24.85 0.47
N GLN A 341 -28.01 24.96 -0.23
CA GLN A 341 -28.35 26.16 -1.02
C GLN A 341 -29.39 27.02 -0.32
N GLY A 342 -29.06 28.30 -0.12
CA GLY A 342 -29.92 29.28 0.55
C GLY A 342 -29.90 29.15 2.08
N ASP A 343 -30.83 29.83 2.75
CA ASP A 343 -30.93 29.86 4.21
C ASP A 343 -31.50 28.55 4.77
N ILE A 344 -30.69 27.49 4.77
CA ILE A 344 -31.02 26.22 5.43
C ILE A 344 -30.71 26.37 6.92
N ASN A 345 -31.76 26.61 7.71
CA ASN A 345 -31.65 26.80 9.16
C ASN A 345 -31.42 25.48 9.93
N PHE A 346 -31.79 24.34 9.35
CA PHE A 346 -31.64 23.03 9.98
C PHE A 346 -31.36 21.96 8.95
N LEU A 347 -30.40 21.08 9.24
CA LEU A 347 -30.14 19.85 8.50
C LEU A 347 -30.44 18.68 9.43
N ASN A 348 -31.40 17.84 9.05
CA ASN A 348 -31.69 16.60 9.78
C ASN A 348 -30.93 15.44 9.12
N ILE A 349 -30.07 14.77 9.88
CA ILE A 349 -29.34 13.59 9.41
C ILE A 349 -29.86 12.40 10.21
N GLN A 350 -30.56 11.50 9.53
CA GLN A 350 -31.02 10.23 10.11
C GLN A 350 -30.18 9.09 9.53
N ILE A 351 -29.64 8.26 10.42
CA ILE A 351 -28.84 7.09 10.04
C ILE A 351 -29.46 5.87 10.72
N ASP A 352 -30.07 5.01 9.91
CA ASP A 352 -30.67 3.77 10.36
C ASP A 352 -29.72 2.61 10.06
N GLN A 353 -29.10 2.08 11.11
CA GLN A 353 -28.19 0.96 10.96
C GLN A 353 -28.95 -0.38 10.97
N LEU A 354 -28.82 -1.14 9.88
CA LEU A 354 -29.49 -2.44 9.71
C LEU A 354 -28.70 -3.63 10.27
N SER A 355 -27.46 -3.42 10.72
CA SER A 355 -26.56 -4.45 11.27
C SER A 355 -26.22 -4.14 12.74
N ASN A 356 -25.60 -5.10 13.44
CA ASN A 356 -25.07 -4.89 14.81
C ASN A 356 -23.57 -4.55 14.83
N ALA A 357 -22.93 -4.41 13.65
CA ALA A 357 -21.49 -4.14 13.57
C ALA A 357 -21.19 -2.67 13.91
N PRO A 358 -20.18 -2.31 14.72
CA PRO A 358 -19.97 -0.90 15.07
C PRO A 358 -19.77 -0.01 13.83
N LEU A 359 -20.63 1.00 13.67
CA LEU A 359 -20.48 2.05 12.65
C LEU A 359 -19.81 3.27 13.26
N PHE A 360 -18.93 3.90 12.49
CA PHE A 360 -18.38 5.21 12.81
C PHE A 360 -18.90 6.22 11.80
N ILE A 361 -19.38 7.35 12.30
CA ILE A 361 -19.85 8.48 11.50
C ILE A 361 -19.13 9.70 12.05
N ASP A 362 -18.51 10.46 11.17
CA ASP A 362 -18.02 11.80 11.48
C ASP A 362 -18.80 12.82 10.66
N ILE A 363 -19.06 13.99 11.23
CA ILE A 363 -19.79 15.07 10.57
C ILE A 363 -18.93 16.31 10.65
N ILE A 364 -18.38 16.69 9.50
CA ILE A 364 -17.50 17.85 9.39
C ILE A 364 -18.33 19.01 8.85
N LYS A 365 -18.54 20.01 9.70
CA LYS A 365 -19.17 21.27 9.30
C LYS A 365 -18.10 22.25 8.85
N VAL A 366 -18.05 22.51 7.55
CA VAL A 366 -17.22 23.57 6.98
C VAL A 366 -18.08 24.85 6.90
N ARG A 367 -17.54 25.95 7.40
CA ARG A 367 -18.12 27.28 7.19
C ARG A 367 -17.22 27.98 6.19
N ASP A 368 -17.77 28.38 5.05
CA ASP A 368 -17.05 29.23 4.12
C ASP A 368 -16.58 30.48 4.86
N SER A 369 -15.27 30.71 4.81
CA SER A 369 -14.66 31.94 5.29
C SER A 369 -15.07 33.07 4.34
N THR A 370 -16.18 33.74 4.63
CA THR A 370 -16.40 35.12 4.18
C THR A 370 -15.57 36.08 4.99
#